data_AF-A0A1Y4UVM0-F1
#
_entry.id   AF-A0A1Y4UVM0-F1
#
_cell.length_a   1.000
_cell.length_b   1.000
_cell.length_c   1.000
_cell.angle_alpha   90.00
_cell.angle_beta   90.00
_cell.angle_gamma   90.00
#
_symmetry.space_group_name_H-M   'P 1'
#
loop_
_entity.id
_entity.type
_entity.pdbx_description
1 polymer ?
#
loop_
_entity_poly.entity_id
_entity_poly.type
_entity_poly.pdbx_seq_one_letter_code
_entity_poly.pdbx_strand_id
1 'polypeptide(L)'
;MKKMTCGLSALLLCLGLLSGCTSQPEASKQDTIPFEDGQYYAVAYLGYQQIDDLDYYVEHYLDHDSLPVHYLSAGDCYLVIPRYTGMELSLYRNDLETSQPILIYQDPDCQPFILQCNASDIFADATIRLTYEDETAEFSPFISLKDGSVDIGTQGLDITKDS
;
A
#
# COMPACT_ATOMS: atom_id res chain seq x y z
N MET A 1 17.45 43.51 71.20
CA MET A 1 18.91 43.41 70.98
C MET A 1 19.24 42.01 70.46
N LYS A 2 20.18 41.95 69.52
CA LYS A 2 20.91 40.78 68.99
C LYS A 2 20.20 39.85 67.99
N LYS A 3 21.04 39.52 66.99
CA LYS A 3 20.82 38.97 65.65
C LYS A 3 21.12 37.46 65.63
N MET A 4 21.03 36.89 64.41
CA MET A 4 21.74 35.71 63.87
C MET A 4 21.10 34.34 64.14
N THR A 5 21.09 33.33 63.25
CA THR A 5 21.16 33.16 61.78
C THR A 5 20.93 31.65 61.52
N CYS A 6 20.50 31.30 60.30
CA CYS A 6 20.79 30.06 59.55
C CYS A 6 20.39 28.67 60.10
N GLY A 7 19.64 27.94 59.27
CA GLY A 7 19.58 26.47 59.28
C GLY A 7 18.60 25.93 58.23
N LEU A 8 19.13 25.53 57.08
CA LEU A 8 18.44 24.98 55.89
C LEU A 8 18.14 23.47 56.05
N SER A 9 17.25 22.95 55.18
CA SER A 9 16.97 21.52 54.86
C SER A 9 16.06 20.74 55.81
N ALA A 10 15.09 19.92 55.37
CA ALA A 10 14.83 19.33 54.06
C ALA A 10 13.34 18.94 53.95
N LEU A 11 12.68 19.26 52.84
CA LEU A 11 11.51 18.51 52.36
C LEU A 11 11.18 18.87 50.91
N LEU A 12 11.57 18.04 49.96
CA LEU A 12 11.00 17.98 48.60
C LEU A 12 11.25 16.56 48.08
N LEU A 13 10.31 15.65 48.33
CA LEU A 13 9.30 15.22 47.35
C LEU A 13 9.95 14.59 46.11
N CYS A 14 10.27 13.30 46.21
CA CYS A 14 10.49 12.42 45.07
C CYS A 14 9.14 12.23 44.35
N LEU A 15 8.90 12.97 43.27
CA LEU A 15 7.83 12.67 42.31
C LEU A 15 8.43 12.32 40.94
N GLY A 16 8.15 11.08 40.53
CA GLY A 16 7.82 10.70 39.15
C GLY A 16 8.87 10.93 38.06
N LEU A 17 9.68 9.90 37.79
CA LEU A 17 10.24 9.69 36.45
C LEU A 17 9.78 8.32 35.95
N LEU A 18 8.53 8.24 35.52
CA LEU A 18 8.10 7.29 34.49
C LEU A 18 8.25 8.01 33.16
N SER A 19 9.48 8.14 32.67
CA SER A 19 9.73 8.49 31.27
C SER A 19 9.45 7.25 30.44
N GLY A 20 8.17 7.00 30.15
CA GLY A 20 7.80 6.15 29.03
C GLY A 20 8.33 6.82 27.77
N CYS A 21 9.30 6.21 27.11
CA CYS A 21 9.68 6.56 25.75
C CYS A 21 8.48 6.27 24.86
N THR A 22 7.60 7.24 24.65
CA THR A 22 6.68 7.21 23.51
C THR A 22 7.54 7.48 22.28
N SER A 23 7.98 6.42 21.60
CA SER A 23 8.41 6.54 20.21
C SER A 23 7.22 7.09 19.44
N GLN A 24 7.35 8.33 18.95
CA GLN A 24 6.37 8.91 18.04
C GLN A 24 6.30 7.98 16.82
N PRO A 25 5.10 7.59 16.33
CA PRO A 25 5.00 6.80 15.11
C PRO A 25 5.73 7.56 13.99
N GLU A 26 6.74 6.91 13.38
CA GLU A 26 7.32 7.43 12.15
C GLU A 26 6.21 7.45 11.10
N ALA A 27 6.11 8.55 10.35
CA ALA A 27 5.16 8.64 9.23
C ALA A 27 5.49 7.54 8.22
N SER A 28 4.47 6.85 7.69
CA SER A 28 4.69 5.80 6.70
C SER A 28 5.19 6.45 5.41
N LYS A 29 6.08 5.77 4.69
CA LYS A 29 6.46 6.24 3.34
C LYS A 29 5.27 6.29 2.38
N GLN A 30 4.24 5.48 2.62
CA GLN A 30 3.00 5.47 1.83
C GLN A 30 2.27 6.83 1.92
N ASP A 31 2.44 7.57 3.02
CA ASP A 31 1.87 8.91 3.21
C ASP A 31 2.44 9.94 2.21
N THR A 32 3.55 9.62 1.53
CA THR A 32 4.17 10.49 0.52
C THR A 32 3.58 10.34 -0.88
N ILE A 33 2.74 9.32 -1.11
CA ILE A 33 2.12 9.08 -2.41
C ILE A 33 1.13 10.23 -2.72
N PRO A 34 1.28 10.93 -3.85
CA PRO A 34 0.53 12.14 -4.15
C PRO A 34 -0.87 11.84 -4.70
N PHE A 35 -1.72 11.18 -3.90
CA PHE A 35 -3.09 10.88 -4.28
C PHE A 35 -3.94 12.13 -4.50
N GLU A 36 -4.73 12.11 -5.58
CA GLU A 36 -5.79 13.07 -5.85
C GLU A 36 -7.13 12.59 -5.26
N ASP A 37 -8.12 13.49 -5.24
CA ASP A 37 -9.49 13.15 -4.81
C ASP A 37 -10.08 12.09 -5.75
N GLY A 38 -10.71 11.06 -5.15
CA GLY A 38 -11.30 9.94 -5.90
C GLY A 38 -10.33 8.80 -6.24
N GLN A 39 -9.04 8.94 -5.93
CA GLN A 39 -8.08 7.83 -6.04
C GLN A 39 -8.04 7.00 -4.76
N TYR A 40 -8.04 5.67 -4.91
CA TYR A 40 -8.10 4.70 -3.80
C TYR A 40 -6.87 3.81 -3.70
N TYR A 41 -6.03 3.79 -4.73
CA TYR A 41 -4.83 2.96 -4.79
C TYR A 41 -3.84 3.52 -5.81
N ALA A 42 -2.57 3.18 -5.62
CA ALA A 42 -1.52 3.43 -6.59
C ALA A 42 -1.06 2.11 -7.20
N VAL A 43 -0.63 2.14 -8.46
CA VAL A 43 -0.11 0.97 -9.18
C VAL A 43 1.18 1.32 -9.89
N ALA A 44 2.14 0.42 -9.85
CA ALA A 44 3.34 0.47 -10.69
C ALA A 44 3.47 -0.81 -11.51
N TYR A 45 3.80 -0.68 -12.79
CA TYR A 45 4.28 -1.79 -13.59
C TYR A 45 5.72 -2.17 -13.17
N LEU A 46 5.95 -3.47 -12.95
CA LEU A 46 7.23 -4.03 -12.50
C LEU A 46 7.90 -4.90 -13.57
N GLY A 47 7.31 -5.06 -14.76
CA GLY A 47 7.91 -5.86 -15.83
C GLY A 47 7.14 -7.14 -16.17
N TYR A 48 7.67 -7.87 -17.16
CA TYR A 48 7.06 -9.07 -17.72
C TYR A 48 7.76 -10.34 -17.20
N GLN A 49 7.00 -11.23 -16.56
CA GLN A 49 7.44 -12.49 -15.92
C GLN A 49 8.43 -12.36 -14.77
N GLN A 50 8.91 -11.16 -14.49
CA GLN A 50 9.85 -10.85 -13.43
C GLN A 50 9.44 -9.57 -12.71
N ILE A 51 9.94 -9.40 -11.50
CA ILE A 51 9.71 -8.23 -10.66
C ILE A 51 10.98 -7.37 -10.74
N ASP A 52 10.92 -6.33 -11.56
CA ASP A 52 11.97 -5.35 -11.75
C ASP A 52 11.71 -4.09 -10.92
N ASP A 53 12.77 -3.33 -10.64
CA ASP A 53 12.72 -2.01 -9.98
C ASP A 53 12.01 -1.96 -8.60
N LEU A 54 11.70 -3.10 -7.96
CA LEU A 54 11.02 -3.12 -6.65
C LEU A 54 11.78 -2.28 -5.60
N ASP A 55 13.10 -2.30 -5.62
CA ASP A 55 13.96 -1.51 -4.72
C ASP A 55 13.65 -0.02 -4.80
N TYR A 56 13.34 0.51 -5.98
CA TYR A 56 12.95 1.92 -6.16
C TYR A 56 11.67 2.23 -5.40
N TYR A 57 10.64 1.38 -5.53
CA TYR A 57 9.36 1.58 -4.86
C TYR A 57 9.47 1.35 -3.35
N VAL A 58 10.32 0.43 -2.91
CA VAL A 58 10.63 0.23 -1.49
C VAL A 58 11.33 1.45 -0.91
N GLU A 59 12.27 2.04 -1.63
CA GLU A 59 12.96 3.25 -1.17
C GLU A 59 11.98 4.42 -1.00
N HIS A 60 11.08 4.62 -1.96
CA HIS A 60 10.24 5.82 -2.05
C HIS A 60 8.88 5.71 -1.35
N TYR A 61 8.25 4.53 -1.35
CA TYR A 61 6.83 4.40 -0.99
C TYR A 61 6.52 3.30 0.03
N LEU A 62 7.42 2.35 0.28
CA LEU A 62 7.13 1.22 1.18
C LEU A 62 8.02 1.22 2.42
N ASP A 63 7.45 0.78 3.53
CA ASP A 63 8.17 0.66 4.80
C ASP A 63 8.98 -0.64 4.90
N HIS A 64 8.71 -1.62 4.02
CA HIS A 64 9.42 -2.89 3.92
C HIS A 64 9.34 -3.50 2.51
N ASP A 65 10.19 -4.50 2.24
CA ASP A 65 10.31 -5.21 0.95
C ASP A 65 9.56 -6.56 0.92
N SER A 66 9.16 -7.10 2.06
CA SER A 66 8.44 -8.38 2.15
C SER A 66 6.97 -8.23 1.77
N LEU A 67 6.67 -8.21 0.48
CA LEU A 67 5.31 -8.10 -0.05
C LEU A 67 4.69 -9.46 -0.36
N PRO A 68 3.39 -9.68 -0.09
CA PRO A 68 2.67 -10.81 -0.65
C PRO A 68 2.65 -10.73 -2.19
N VAL A 69 2.85 -11.87 -2.84
CA VAL A 69 2.83 -11.98 -4.30
C VAL A 69 1.75 -12.97 -4.72
N HIS A 70 0.84 -12.53 -5.57
CA HIS A 70 -0.25 -13.33 -6.12
C HIS A 70 0.05 -13.69 -7.58
N TYR A 71 0.33 -14.97 -7.83
CA TYR A 71 0.58 -15.49 -9.18
C TYR A 71 -0.70 -16.10 -9.76
N LEU A 72 -1.27 -15.46 -10.78
CA LEU A 72 -2.46 -15.95 -11.48
C LEU A 72 -2.08 -16.65 -12.80
N SER A 73 -1.22 -16.02 -13.59
CA SER A 73 -0.69 -16.58 -14.84
C SER A 73 0.68 -16.00 -15.21
N ALA A 74 1.28 -16.49 -16.29
CA ALA A 74 2.47 -15.88 -16.87
C ALA A 74 2.10 -14.57 -17.56
N GLY A 75 2.78 -13.49 -17.21
CA GLY A 75 2.49 -12.19 -17.81
C GLY A 75 3.13 -11.05 -17.02
N ASP A 76 2.40 -9.95 -16.92
CA ASP A 76 2.87 -8.71 -16.32
C ASP A 76 2.78 -8.74 -14.80
N CYS A 77 3.74 -8.09 -14.15
CA CYS A 77 3.82 -7.88 -12.72
C CYS A 77 3.44 -6.44 -12.38
N TYR A 78 2.55 -6.26 -11.40
CA TYR A 78 2.11 -4.96 -10.91
C TYR A 78 2.25 -4.88 -9.39
N LEU A 79 2.87 -3.81 -8.88
CA LEU A 79 2.76 -3.42 -7.48
C LEU A 79 1.46 -2.65 -7.29
N VAL A 80 0.67 -3.01 -6.29
CA VAL A 80 -0.56 -2.32 -5.89
C VAL A 80 -0.40 -1.84 -4.46
N ILE A 81 -0.63 -0.54 -4.23
CA ILE A 81 -0.54 0.11 -2.92
C ILE A 81 -1.92 0.69 -2.58
N PRO A 82 -2.66 0.13 -1.60
CA PRO A 82 -3.93 0.71 -1.14
C PRO A 82 -3.68 2.06 -0.46
N ARG A 83 -4.61 3.01 -0.63
CA ARG A 83 -4.45 4.37 -0.07
C ARG A 83 -4.71 4.44 1.42
N TYR A 84 -5.68 3.69 1.93
CA TYR A 84 -6.13 3.81 3.31
C TYR A 84 -5.81 2.55 4.12
N THR A 85 -5.40 2.73 5.37
CA THR A 85 -5.34 1.63 6.34
C THR A 85 -6.74 1.07 6.58
N GLY A 86 -6.89 -0.26 6.65
CA GLY A 86 -8.18 -0.91 6.78
C GLY A 86 -8.97 -1.04 5.48
N MET A 87 -8.34 -0.82 4.31
CA MET A 87 -8.94 -1.22 3.03
C MET A 87 -9.04 -2.73 2.92
N GLU A 88 -10.19 -3.23 2.50
CA GLU A 88 -10.40 -4.65 2.24
C GLU A 88 -10.05 -4.99 0.79
N LEU A 89 -9.29 -6.07 0.58
CA LEU A 89 -9.04 -6.68 -0.72
C LEU A 89 -9.94 -7.88 -0.94
N SER A 90 -10.52 -7.96 -2.14
CA SER A 90 -11.02 -9.19 -2.72
C SER A 90 -10.41 -9.38 -4.10
N LEU A 91 -9.61 -10.43 -4.26
CA LEU A 91 -8.93 -10.76 -5.52
C LEU A 91 -9.64 -11.92 -6.20
N TYR A 92 -10.02 -11.71 -7.45
CA TYR A 92 -10.70 -12.70 -8.28
C TYR A 92 -9.82 -13.14 -9.43
N ARG A 93 -9.93 -14.43 -9.78
CA ARG A 93 -9.48 -14.97 -11.06
C ARG A 93 -10.64 -14.97 -12.03
N ASN A 94 -10.47 -14.32 -13.17
CA ASN A 94 -11.45 -14.34 -14.25
C ASN A 94 -11.19 -15.56 -15.14
N ASP A 95 -12.21 -16.39 -15.32
CA ASP A 95 -12.17 -17.52 -16.22
C ASP A 95 -12.86 -17.18 -17.54
N LEU A 96 -12.09 -17.23 -18.62
CA LEU A 96 -12.57 -16.94 -19.98
C LEU A 96 -13.62 -17.94 -20.47
N GLU A 97 -13.54 -19.20 -20.03
CA GLU A 97 -14.44 -20.25 -20.48
C GLU A 97 -15.82 -20.11 -19.82
N THR A 98 -15.83 -19.79 -18.53
CA THR A 98 -17.07 -19.71 -17.74
C THR A 98 -17.64 -18.31 -17.63
N SER A 99 -16.85 -17.27 -17.92
CA SER A 99 -17.20 -15.85 -17.73
C SER A 99 -17.65 -15.51 -16.30
N GLN A 100 -17.30 -16.35 -15.31
CA GLN A 100 -17.60 -16.11 -13.90
C GLN A 100 -16.31 -15.88 -13.13
N PRO A 101 -16.14 -14.72 -12.47
CA PRO A 101 -14.99 -14.47 -11.62
C PRO A 101 -15.05 -15.37 -10.38
N ILE A 102 -13.92 -15.99 -10.05
CA ILE A 102 -13.76 -16.84 -8.88
C ILE A 102 -12.96 -16.07 -7.83
N LEU A 103 -13.53 -15.86 -6.65
CA LEU A 103 -12.80 -15.26 -5.52
C LEU A 103 -11.69 -16.21 -5.06
N ILE A 104 -10.44 -15.76 -5.08
CA ILE A 104 -9.26 -16.59 -4.76
C ILE A 104 -8.51 -16.10 -3.52
N TYR A 105 -8.66 -14.84 -3.13
CA TYR A 105 -8.01 -14.28 -1.95
C TYR A 105 -8.79 -13.10 -1.38
N GLN A 106 -8.72 -12.94 -0.06
CA GLN A 106 -9.28 -11.81 0.67
C GLN A 106 -8.31 -11.37 1.76
N ASP A 107 -8.25 -10.06 1.98
CA ASP A 107 -7.52 -9.45 3.09
C ASP A 107 -8.35 -8.30 3.67
N PRO A 108 -8.81 -8.36 4.93
CA PRO A 108 -9.59 -7.28 5.53
C PRO A 108 -8.76 -6.04 5.89
N ASP A 109 -7.42 -6.09 5.80
CA ASP A 109 -6.54 -4.95 6.05
C ASP A 109 -5.38 -4.97 5.05
N CYS A 110 -5.75 -4.83 3.77
CA CYS A 110 -4.90 -4.93 2.61
C CYS A 110 -3.61 -4.12 2.78
N GLN A 111 -2.49 -4.81 2.78
CA GLN A 111 -1.16 -4.22 2.67
C GLN A 111 -0.73 -4.14 1.20
N PRO A 112 0.31 -3.36 0.85
CA PRO A 112 0.85 -3.36 -0.50
C PRO A 112 1.21 -4.77 -0.97
N PHE A 113 0.88 -5.10 -2.22
CA PHE A 113 1.04 -6.45 -2.77
C PHE A 113 1.47 -6.42 -4.24
N ILE A 114 2.03 -7.54 -4.70
CA ILE A 114 2.36 -7.73 -6.12
C ILE A 114 1.37 -8.71 -6.74
N LEU A 115 0.82 -8.34 -7.89
CA LEU A 115 0.02 -9.22 -8.73
C LEU A 115 0.80 -9.57 -9.99
N GLN A 116 0.92 -10.87 -10.30
CA GLN A 116 1.31 -11.34 -11.62
C GLN A 116 0.09 -11.91 -12.34
N CYS A 117 -0.32 -11.26 -13.43
CA CYS A 117 -1.50 -11.59 -14.22
C CYS A 117 -1.17 -11.60 -15.72
N ASN A 118 -2.14 -11.96 -16.56
CA ASN A 118 -1.89 -12.01 -17.99
C ASN A 118 -1.64 -10.61 -18.58
N ALA A 119 -0.88 -10.56 -19.67
CA ALA A 119 -0.57 -9.30 -20.37
C ALA A 119 -1.69 -8.84 -21.33
N SER A 120 -2.93 -9.30 -21.14
CA SER A 120 -4.00 -9.06 -22.12
C SER A 120 -4.81 -7.83 -21.80
N ASP A 121 -4.86 -6.89 -22.75
CA ASP A 121 -5.74 -5.71 -22.73
C ASP A 121 -7.17 -6.00 -23.25
N ILE A 122 -7.45 -7.24 -23.68
CA ILE A 122 -8.76 -7.68 -24.17
C ILE A 122 -9.49 -8.50 -23.09
N PHE A 123 -8.76 -9.35 -22.38
CA PHE A 123 -9.32 -10.31 -21.43
C PHE A 123 -8.42 -10.47 -20.21
N ALA A 124 -8.57 -9.60 -19.22
CA ALA A 124 -7.83 -9.72 -17.96
C ALA A 124 -8.24 -10.98 -17.20
N ASP A 125 -7.27 -11.74 -16.71
CA ASP A 125 -7.49 -12.94 -15.90
C ASP A 125 -7.56 -12.66 -14.39
N ALA A 126 -7.41 -11.39 -14.01
CA ALA A 126 -7.47 -10.89 -12.65
C ALA A 126 -8.49 -9.76 -12.52
N THR A 127 -9.24 -9.74 -11.41
CA THR A 127 -10.01 -8.57 -10.98
C THR A 127 -9.63 -8.26 -9.53
N ILE A 128 -9.18 -7.04 -9.28
CA ILE A 128 -8.90 -6.53 -7.94
C ILE A 128 -10.11 -5.70 -7.50
N ARG A 129 -10.64 -5.99 -6.31
CA ARG A 129 -11.58 -5.11 -5.61
C ARG A 129 -10.93 -4.61 -4.33
N LEU A 130 -10.89 -3.29 -4.19
CA LEU A 130 -10.48 -2.62 -2.96
C LEU A 130 -11.68 -1.84 -2.42
N THR A 131 -12.07 -2.17 -1.19
CA THR A 131 -13.21 -1.55 -0.51
C THR A 131 -12.74 -0.77 0.70
N TYR A 132 -13.20 0.47 0.84
CA TYR A 132 -12.96 1.30 2.01
C TYR A 132 -14.29 1.93 2.44
N GLU A 133 -14.71 1.68 3.67
CA GLU A 133 -16.05 2.06 4.15
C GLU A 133 -17.13 1.53 3.18
N ASP A 134 -17.95 2.40 2.59
CA ASP A 134 -19.02 2.03 1.66
C ASP A 134 -18.61 2.15 0.17
N GLU A 135 -17.35 2.53 -0.11
CA GLU A 135 -16.83 2.76 -1.45
C GLU A 135 -15.99 1.57 -1.93
N THR A 136 -16.17 1.18 -3.20
CA THR A 136 -15.43 0.07 -3.80
C THR A 136 -14.85 0.49 -5.13
N ALA A 137 -13.53 0.32 -5.28
CA ALA A 137 -12.86 0.40 -6.56
C ALA A 137 -12.62 -1.01 -7.11
N GLU A 138 -12.99 -1.22 -8.38
CA GLU A 138 -12.77 -2.48 -9.10
C GLU A 138 -11.96 -2.20 -10.36
N PHE A 139 -10.89 -2.97 -10.58
CA PHE A 139 -10.02 -2.80 -11.74
C PHE A 139 -9.22 -4.07 -12.08
N SER A 140 -8.65 -4.06 -13.28
CA SER A 140 -7.71 -5.06 -13.78
C SER A 140 -6.56 -4.32 -14.45
N PRO A 141 -5.33 -4.39 -13.93
CA PRO A 141 -4.21 -3.68 -14.54
C PRO A 141 -3.77 -4.36 -15.84
N PHE A 142 -3.45 -3.56 -16.87
CA PHE A 142 -2.86 -4.05 -18.12
C PHE A 142 -2.03 -2.96 -18.81
N ILE A 143 -1.14 -3.38 -19.73
CA ILE A 143 -0.47 -2.47 -20.67
C ILE A 143 -1.32 -2.34 -21.93
N SER A 144 -1.75 -1.13 -22.26
CA SER A 144 -2.51 -0.83 -23.47
C SER A 144 -1.70 -1.15 -24.72
N LEU A 145 -2.22 -2.01 -25.61
CA LEU A 145 -1.54 -2.29 -26.89
C LEU A 145 -1.61 -1.11 -27.88
N LYS A 146 -2.43 -0.10 -27.58
CA LYS A 146 -2.61 1.07 -28.45
C LYS A 146 -1.45 2.04 -28.36
N ASP A 147 -0.95 2.28 -27.16
CA ASP A 147 0.01 3.35 -26.83
C ASP A 147 1.04 2.96 -25.77
N GLY A 148 0.95 1.75 -25.20
CA GLY A 148 1.91 1.24 -24.22
C GLY A 148 1.72 1.82 -22.81
N SER A 149 0.65 2.58 -22.55
CA SER A 149 0.37 3.09 -21.21
C SER A 149 -0.12 1.98 -20.28
N VAL A 150 0.14 2.12 -18.98
CA VAL A 150 -0.48 1.29 -17.97
C VAL A 150 -1.92 1.77 -17.76
N ASP A 151 -2.90 0.90 -18.00
CA ASP A 151 -4.28 1.13 -17.59
C ASP A 151 -4.51 0.42 -16.25
N ILE A 152 -5.00 1.18 -15.28
CA ILE A 152 -5.21 0.74 -13.91
C ILE A 152 -6.61 1.12 -13.42
N GLY A 153 -7.51 1.53 -14.32
CA GLY A 153 -8.82 2.05 -13.97
C GLY A 153 -8.82 3.50 -13.46
N THR A 154 -10.00 4.11 -13.41
CA THR A 154 -10.18 5.56 -13.17
C THR A 154 -9.90 6.03 -11.73
N GLN A 155 -9.81 5.09 -10.79
CA GLN A 155 -9.60 5.36 -9.36
C GLN A 155 -8.15 5.04 -8.91
N GLY A 156 -7.29 4.68 -9.87
CA GLY A 156 -5.88 4.41 -9.63
C GLY A 156 -5.00 5.64 -9.87
N LEU A 157 -3.87 5.67 -9.19
CA LEU A 157 -2.73 6.53 -9.50
C LEU A 157 -1.62 5.67 -10.13
N ASP A 158 -1.23 5.97 -11.37
CA ASP A 158 -0.07 5.32 -11.99
C ASP A 158 1.21 5.96 -11.43
N ILE A 159 2.01 5.15 -10.75
CA ILE A 159 3.31 5.54 -10.18
C ILE A 159 4.47 4.84 -10.88
N THR A 160 4.21 4.21 -12.04
CA THR A 160 5.24 3.53 -12.83
C THR A 160 6.38 4.50 -13.14
N LYS A 161 7.59 4.08 -12.77
CA LYS A 161 8.81 4.85 -13.00
C LYS A 161 9.05 5.05 -14.50
N ASP A 162 9.28 6.29 -14.90
CA ASP A 162 9.73 6.61 -16.26
C ASP A 162 11.06 5.89 -16.57
N SER A 163 11.12 5.26 -17.74
CA SER A 163 12.31 4.53 -18.23
C SER A 163 13.42 5.45 -18.73
#